data_AF-A0A523FU12-F1
#
_entry.id   AF-A0A523FU12-F1
#
_cell.length_a   1.000
_cell.length_b   1.000
_cell.length_c   1.000
_cell.angle_alpha   90.00
_cell.angle_beta   90.00
_cell.angle_gamma   90.00
#
_symmetry.space_group_name_H-M   'P 1'
#
loop_
_entity.id
_entity.type
_entity.pdbx_description
1 polymer ?
#
loop_
_entity_poly.entity_id
_entity_poly.type
_entity_poly.pdbx_seq_one_letter_code
_entity_poly.pdbx_strand_id
1 'polypeptide(L)'
;MPCDLTGVRPMQLAQGIRQVGAKLRRMIGRLGRWLADLDPDVALKWSKRLGIVAVVFLVLYYPLGMIVMHRIDDDLTFGPSAVDLTADQSLTVSVVSALIDREVNQNGWVANDPFFLPSALLDNMPNYQMGMVGALARFSFELTDQIGRLRGSSQTDPDLQDASGLLQYSGTRWIWDPAVSLMPTASSEAQYLKARKALNAYNDRLARGEAFFERRSDNLLATLDRIALDIGSSSAALDDRIEKGAGQLIDTQGDDVFYGIKGQMYGYYMILRALKSDFEPVINDRDLNQVYDQMLDSVAQAASLQPWVVVNGAPDSQFMPSHLASQGFFLLRARTQLREITNILLK
;
A
#
# COMPACT_ATOMS: atom_id res chain seq x y z
N MET A 1 19.76 -73.49 5.98
CA MET A 1 18.96 -73.75 4.77
C MET A 1 18.83 -72.45 4.00
N PRO A 2 19.36 -72.33 2.78
CA PRO A 2 19.12 -71.18 1.92
C PRO A 2 17.81 -71.40 1.15
N CYS A 3 16.89 -70.44 1.18
CA CYS A 3 15.74 -70.40 0.28
C CYS A 3 16.05 -69.45 -0.88
N ASP A 4 16.23 -70.08 -2.03
CA ASP A 4 16.20 -69.51 -3.37
C ASP A 4 14.83 -68.87 -3.67
N LEU A 5 14.82 -67.63 -4.17
CA LEU A 5 13.74 -67.10 -5.01
C LEU A 5 14.33 -66.05 -5.97
N THR A 6 15.09 -66.54 -6.95
CA THR A 6 15.21 -65.87 -8.24
C THR A 6 13.92 -66.07 -9.02
N GLY A 7 13.20 -64.99 -9.42
CA GLY A 7 12.03 -65.21 -10.26
C GLY A 7 11.04 -64.08 -10.47
N VAL A 8 11.46 -62.87 -10.89
CA VAL A 8 10.58 -62.01 -11.68
C VAL A 8 11.32 -61.54 -12.92
N ARG A 9 10.91 -62.07 -14.07
CA ARG A 9 11.52 -61.81 -15.38
C ARG A 9 11.33 -60.33 -15.77
N PRO A 10 12.38 -59.61 -16.21
CA PRO A 10 12.30 -58.21 -16.67
C PRO A 10 11.39 -57.98 -17.91
N MET A 11 10.83 -59.05 -18.50
CA MET A 11 9.91 -58.99 -19.63
C MET A 11 8.49 -58.53 -19.27
N GLN A 12 8.00 -58.76 -18.05
CA GLN A 12 6.61 -58.43 -17.69
C GLN A 12 6.38 -56.93 -17.41
N LEU A 13 7.38 -56.25 -16.83
CA LEU A 13 7.33 -54.80 -16.56
C LEU A 13 7.38 -53.98 -17.87
N ALA A 14 8.17 -54.42 -18.85
CA ALA A 14 8.25 -53.78 -20.17
C ALA A 14 6.95 -53.91 -20.99
N GLN A 15 6.20 -55.00 -20.81
CA GLN A 15 4.91 -55.20 -21.46
C GLN A 15 3.80 -54.31 -20.86
N GLY A 16 3.80 -54.10 -19.55
CA GLY A 16 2.84 -53.20 -18.87
C GLY A 16 2.96 -51.74 -19.32
N ILE A 17 4.18 -51.21 -19.41
CA ILE A 17 4.43 -49.83 -19.86
C ILE A 17 4.03 -49.64 -21.34
N ARG A 18 4.30 -50.63 -22.20
CA ARG A 18 3.86 -50.62 -23.60
C ARG A 18 2.33 -50.68 -23.74
N GLN A 19 1.63 -51.43 -22.88
CA GLN A 19 0.17 -51.48 -22.87
C GLN A 19 -0.48 -50.17 -22.44
N VAL A 20 0.07 -49.50 -21.42
CA VAL A 20 -0.42 -48.19 -20.95
C VAL A 20 -0.16 -47.12 -22.02
N GLY A 21 1.04 -47.09 -22.61
CA GLY A 21 1.37 -46.18 -23.71
C GLY A 21 0.48 -46.40 -24.95
N ALA A 22 0.16 -47.65 -25.28
CA ALA A 22 -0.75 -47.98 -26.38
C ALA A 22 -2.20 -47.57 -26.09
N LYS A 23 -2.68 -47.71 -24.84
CA LYS A 23 -4.01 -47.23 -24.42
C LYS A 23 -4.10 -45.70 -24.48
N LEU A 24 -3.09 -45.00 -23.98
CA LEU A 24 -3.02 -43.54 -24.01
C LEU A 24 -2.99 -43.01 -25.44
N ARG A 25 -2.16 -43.62 -26.32
CA ARG A 25 -2.10 -43.27 -27.74
C ARG A 25 -3.42 -43.54 -28.49
N ARG A 26 -4.15 -44.60 -28.14
CA ARG A 26 -5.51 -44.86 -28.68
C ARG A 26 -6.58 -43.92 -28.12
N MET A 27 -6.39 -43.39 -26.92
CA MET A 27 -7.30 -42.43 -26.30
C MET A 27 -7.09 -41.04 -26.92
N ILE A 28 -5.84 -40.59 -27.03
CA ILE A 28 -5.45 -39.36 -27.74
C ILE A 28 -5.85 -39.43 -29.21
N GLY A 29 -5.61 -40.56 -29.89
CA GLY A 29 -6.02 -40.76 -31.29
C GLY A 29 -7.54 -40.93 -31.49
N ARG A 30 -8.31 -41.19 -30.43
CA ARG A 30 -9.79 -41.13 -30.49
C ARG A 30 -10.29 -39.71 -30.25
N LEU A 31 -9.68 -38.97 -29.33
CA LEU A 31 -9.97 -37.56 -29.11
C LEU A 31 -9.65 -36.72 -30.36
N GLY A 32 -8.50 -36.97 -30.99
CA GLY A 32 -8.08 -36.30 -32.22
C GLY A 32 -8.95 -36.62 -33.43
N ARG A 33 -9.48 -37.85 -33.54
CA ARG A 33 -10.47 -38.21 -34.58
C ARG A 33 -11.84 -37.62 -34.29
N TRP A 34 -12.28 -37.62 -33.03
CA TRP A 34 -13.53 -36.98 -32.63
C TRP A 34 -13.51 -35.45 -32.88
N LEU A 35 -12.35 -34.80 -32.69
CA LEU A 35 -12.14 -33.40 -33.07
C LEU A 35 -12.06 -33.18 -34.59
N ALA A 36 -11.55 -34.16 -35.35
CA ALA A 36 -11.45 -34.10 -36.81
C ALA A 36 -12.77 -34.45 -37.54
N ASP A 37 -13.66 -35.19 -36.88
CA ASP A 37 -15.00 -35.55 -37.37
C ASP A 37 -16.07 -34.48 -37.01
N LEU A 38 -15.68 -33.41 -36.30
CA LEU A 38 -16.53 -32.24 -36.13
C LEU A 38 -16.62 -31.51 -37.48
N ASP A 39 -17.83 -31.42 -38.01
CA ASP A 39 -18.16 -30.59 -39.17
C ASP A 39 -17.52 -29.19 -38.99
N PRO A 40 -16.66 -28.73 -39.93
CA PRO A 40 -15.96 -27.45 -39.81
C PRO A 40 -16.89 -26.28 -39.50
N ASP A 41 -18.13 -26.33 -40.01
CA ASP A 41 -19.16 -25.31 -39.75
C ASP A 41 -19.70 -25.38 -38.32
N VAL A 42 -19.79 -26.57 -37.73
CA VAL A 42 -20.17 -26.77 -36.32
C VAL A 42 -19.03 -26.34 -35.41
N ALA A 43 -17.79 -26.72 -35.71
CA ALA A 43 -16.61 -26.30 -34.96
C ALA A 43 -16.45 -24.76 -34.96
N LEU A 44 -16.67 -24.11 -36.10
CA LEU A 44 -16.65 -22.64 -36.22
C LEU A 44 -17.80 -21.97 -35.46
N LYS A 45 -19.00 -22.55 -35.45
CA LYS A 45 -20.13 -22.03 -34.66
C LYS A 45 -19.87 -22.14 -33.15
N TRP A 46 -19.31 -23.24 -32.68
CA TRP A 46 -18.96 -23.43 -31.28
C TRP A 46 -17.79 -22.55 -30.83
N SER A 47 -16.77 -22.34 -31.67
CA SER A 47 -15.66 -21.42 -31.36
C SER A 47 -16.15 -19.97 -31.27
N LYS A 48 -17.05 -19.54 -32.16
CA LYS A 48 -17.72 -18.22 -32.08
C LYS A 48 -18.54 -18.08 -30.80
N ARG A 49 -19.34 -19.09 -30.43
CA ARG A 49 -20.13 -19.08 -29.18
C ARG A 49 -19.25 -19.03 -27.94
N LEU A 50 -18.19 -19.83 -27.89
CA LEU A 50 -17.20 -19.80 -26.81
C LEU A 50 -16.50 -18.44 -26.73
N GLY A 51 -16.15 -17.84 -27.87
CA GLY A 51 -15.59 -16.49 -27.92
C GLY A 51 -16.53 -15.43 -27.34
N ILE A 52 -17.82 -15.46 -27.70
CA ILE A 52 -18.83 -14.55 -27.14
C ILE A 52 -18.96 -14.74 -25.63
N VAL A 53 -19.03 -15.99 -25.15
CA VAL A 53 -19.11 -16.28 -23.70
C VAL A 53 -17.87 -15.77 -22.97
N ALA A 54 -16.68 -15.95 -23.55
CA ALA A 54 -15.43 -15.44 -22.97
C ALA A 54 -15.42 -13.90 -22.91
N VAL A 55 -15.87 -13.22 -23.97
CA VAL A 55 -15.99 -11.75 -23.97
C VAL A 55 -16.99 -11.27 -22.92
N VAL A 56 -18.17 -11.90 -22.84
CA VAL A 56 -19.18 -11.56 -21.82
C VAL A 56 -18.64 -11.80 -20.42
N PHE A 57 -17.94 -12.93 -20.21
CA PHE A 57 -17.29 -13.21 -18.94
C PHE A 57 -16.27 -12.12 -18.57
N LEU A 58 -15.39 -11.70 -19.48
CA LEU A 58 -14.40 -10.65 -19.20
C LEU A 58 -15.07 -9.29 -18.92
N VAL A 59 -16.09 -8.93 -19.70
CA VAL A 59 -16.86 -7.68 -19.52
C VAL A 59 -17.63 -7.64 -18.20
N LEU A 60 -17.97 -8.80 -17.63
CA LEU A 60 -18.56 -8.87 -16.29
C LEU A 60 -17.50 -8.99 -15.19
N TYR A 61 -16.47 -9.79 -15.41
CA TYR A 61 -15.43 -10.10 -14.44
C TYR A 61 -14.64 -8.87 -14.01
N TYR A 62 -14.21 -8.03 -14.96
CA TYR A 62 -13.42 -6.84 -14.65
C TYR A 62 -14.25 -5.76 -13.90
N PRO A 63 -15.39 -5.28 -14.42
CA PRO A 63 -16.19 -4.27 -13.71
C PRO A 63 -16.73 -4.75 -12.36
N LEU A 64 -17.24 -5.99 -12.29
CA LEU A 64 -17.76 -6.53 -11.03
C LEU A 64 -16.64 -6.72 -10.01
N GLY A 65 -15.48 -7.23 -10.46
CA GLY A 65 -14.31 -7.36 -9.62
C GLY A 65 -13.78 -6.02 -9.12
N MET A 66 -13.73 -4.99 -9.98
CA MET A 66 -13.36 -3.63 -9.58
C MET A 66 -14.31 -3.08 -8.51
N ILE A 67 -15.63 -3.23 -8.67
CA ILE A 67 -16.61 -2.76 -7.67
C ILE A 67 -16.43 -3.44 -6.32
N VAL A 68 -16.10 -4.74 -6.31
CA VAL A 68 -15.93 -5.51 -5.07
C VAL A 68 -14.59 -5.19 -4.39
N MET A 69 -13.53 -5.02 -5.17
CA MET A 69 -12.16 -4.78 -4.68
C MET A 69 -11.91 -3.31 -4.32
N HIS A 70 -12.59 -2.37 -4.97
CA HIS A 70 -12.36 -0.94 -4.77
C HIS A 70 -12.77 -0.52 -3.35
N ARG A 71 -11.77 -0.21 -2.51
CA ARG A 71 -11.94 0.35 -1.18
C ARG A 71 -10.85 1.38 -0.89
N ILE A 72 -11.26 2.63 -0.77
CA ILE A 72 -10.41 3.69 -0.22
C ILE A 72 -10.95 3.98 1.19
N ASP A 73 -10.20 3.56 2.20
CA ASP A 73 -10.55 3.75 3.60
C ASP A 73 -9.83 4.98 4.16
N ASP A 74 -10.52 6.11 4.17
CA ASP A 74 -10.08 7.39 4.70
C ASP A 74 -10.71 7.73 6.07
N ASP A 75 -11.08 6.71 6.86
CA ASP A 75 -11.59 6.90 8.21
C ASP A 75 -10.52 7.56 9.12
N LEU A 76 -10.75 8.83 9.45
CA LEU A 76 -9.91 9.64 10.32
C LEU A 76 -10.00 9.24 11.80
N THR A 77 -10.86 8.29 12.16
CA THR A 77 -11.00 7.76 13.51
C THR A 77 -10.32 6.41 13.72
N PHE A 78 -9.83 5.78 12.64
CA PHE A 78 -9.21 4.46 12.66
C PHE A 78 -8.04 4.31 13.65
N GLY A 79 -7.77 3.08 14.09
CA GLY A 79 -6.62 2.73 14.92
C GLY A 79 -6.99 2.44 16.38
N PRO A 80 -6.06 1.83 17.14
CA PRO A 80 -6.27 1.53 18.54
C PRO A 80 -6.44 2.82 19.36
N SER A 81 -7.26 2.77 20.41
CA SER A 81 -7.38 3.91 21.32
C SER A 81 -6.20 3.91 22.30
N ALA A 82 -5.78 5.09 22.78
CA ALA A 82 -4.75 5.21 23.82
C ALA A 82 -5.11 4.40 25.09
N VAL A 83 -6.41 4.23 25.36
CA VAL A 83 -6.96 3.45 26.48
C VAL A 83 -6.65 1.95 26.36
N ASP A 84 -6.46 1.44 25.14
CA ASP A 84 -6.20 0.01 24.89
C ASP A 84 -4.71 -0.36 25.02
N LEU A 85 -3.83 0.63 25.16
CA LEU A 85 -2.37 0.43 25.21
C LEU A 85 -1.86 0.36 26.65
N THR A 86 -0.77 -0.38 26.84
CA THR A 86 -0.02 -0.32 28.11
C THR A 86 0.67 1.04 28.24
N ALA A 87 0.85 1.54 29.46
CA ALA A 87 1.33 2.90 29.74
C ALA A 87 2.65 3.29 29.04
N ASP A 88 3.50 2.33 28.71
CA ASP A 88 4.81 2.58 28.10
C ASP A 88 4.84 2.41 26.57
N GLN A 89 3.78 1.89 25.94
CA GLN A 89 3.71 1.75 24.48
C GLN A 89 3.55 3.09 23.76
N SER A 90 3.99 3.15 22.50
CA SER A 90 3.70 4.27 21.60
C SER A 90 2.39 4.03 20.85
N LEU A 91 1.50 5.02 20.92
CA LEU A 91 0.29 5.03 20.11
C LEU A 91 0.63 5.17 18.63
N THR A 92 1.62 6.01 18.29
CA THR A 92 2.03 6.24 16.91
C THR A 92 2.51 4.96 16.24
N VAL A 93 3.37 4.18 16.89
CA VAL A 93 3.83 2.89 16.35
C VAL A 93 2.67 1.91 16.17
N SER A 94 1.74 1.88 17.11
CA SER A 94 0.54 1.02 17.03
C SER A 94 -0.37 1.40 15.86
N VAL A 95 -0.58 2.69 15.63
CA VAL A 95 -1.37 3.21 14.49
C VAL A 95 -0.69 2.89 13.16
N VAL A 96 0.62 3.10 13.03
CA VAL A 96 1.37 2.75 11.81
C VAL A 96 1.26 1.25 11.53
N SER A 97 1.42 0.41 12.54
CA SER A 97 1.28 -1.04 12.42
C SER A 97 -0.14 -1.46 12.00
N ALA A 98 -1.16 -0.84 12.60
CA ALA A 98 -2.57 -1.10 12.28
C ALA A 98 -2.92 -0.68 10.84
N LEU A 99 -2.39 0.45 10.36
CA LEU A 99 -2.59 0.89 8.98
C LEU A 99 -2.00 -0.10 7.97
N ILE A 100 -0.81 -0.63 8.25
CA ILE A 100 -0.20 -1.66 7.42
C ILE A 100 -1.07 -2.94 7.41
N ASP A 101 -1.58 -3.37 8.57
CA ASP A 101 -2.50 -4.52 8.61
C ASP A 101 -3.77 -4.28 7.80
N ARG A 102 -4.38 -3.10 7.95
CA ARG A 102 -5.60 -2.74 7.24
C ARG A 102 -5.40 -2.79 5.74
N GLU A 103 -4.37 -2.12 5.21
CA GLU A 103 -4.17 -2.09 3.77
C GLU A 103 -3.75 -3.42 3.18
N VAL A 104 -2.89 -4.17 3.87
CA VAL A 104 -2.33 -5.38 3.29
C VAL A 104 -3.25 -6.59 3.49
N ASN A 105 -3.84 -6.76 4.68
CA ASN A 105 -4.65 -7.94 5.00
C ASN A 105 -6.16 -7.72 4.83
N GLN A 106 -6.68 -6.50 5.08
CA GLN A 106 -8.13 -6.26 5.11
C GLN A 106 -8.64 -5.71 3.77
N ASN A 107 -7.99 -4.68 3.25
CA ASN A 107 -8.35 -4.04 1.97
C ASN A 107 -7.72 -4.74 0.76
N GLY A 108 -6.60 -5.44 0.97
CA GLY A 108 -5.80 -6.02 -0.10
C GLY A 108 -4.89 -4.97 -0.73
N TRP A 109 -3.63 -5.32 -0.92
CA TRP A 109 -2.65 -4.42 -1.52
C TRP A 109 -2.74 -4.51 -3.04
N VAL A 110 -3.34 -3.50 -3.67
CA VAL A 110 -3.67 -3.56 -5.11
C VAL A 110 -2.52 -3.10 -5.99
N ALA A 111 -1.57 -2.32 -5.46
CA ALA A 111 -0.53 -1.68 -6.25
C ALA A 111 0.45 -2.64 -6.96
N ASN A 112 0.49 -3.91 -6.57
CA ASN A 112 1.29 -4.95 -7.23
C ASN A 112 0.45 -6.08 -7.85
N ASP A 113 -0.87 -5.89 -7.98
CA ASP A 113 -1.73 -6.91 -8.57
C ASP A 113 -1.40 -7.11 -10.07
N PRO A 114 -1.31 -8.35 -10.55
CA PRO A 114 -1.03 -8.63 -11.95
C PRO A 114 -2.24 -8.32 -12.85
N PHE A 115 -1.97 -8.04 -14.13
CA PHE A 115 -2.96 -7.57 -15.14
C PHE A 115 -4.23 -8.45 -15.30
N PHE A 116 -4.18 -9.72 -14.89
CA PHE A 116 -5.31 -10.65 -14.99
C PHE A 116 -6.25 -10.59 -13.79
N LEU A 117 -5.91 -9.83 -12.73
CA LEU A 117 -6.82 -9.53 -11.64
C LEU A 117 -7.65 -8.27 -11.97
N PRO A 118 -8.93 -8.22 -11.57
CA PRO A 118 -9.78 -7.05 -11.84
C PRO A 118 -9.26 -5.76 -11.22
N SER A 119 -8.63 -5.88 -10.05
CA SER A 119 -8.04 -4.78 -9.29
C SER A 119 -6.90 -4.08 -10.01
N ALA A 120 -6.22 -4.73 -10.95
CA ALA A 120 -5.16 -4.11 -11.76
C ALA A 120 -5.63 -2.98 -12.68
N LEU A 121 -6.96 -2.84 -12.89
CA LEU A 121 -7.56 -1.71 -13.61
C LEU A 121 -7.94 -0.55 -12.68
N LEU A 122 -7.82 -0.71 -11.36
CA LEU A 122 -7.99 0.38 -10.41
C LEU A 122 -6.74 1.25 -10.42
N ASP A 123 -6.92 2.57 -10.52
CA ASP A 123 -5.86 3.59 -10.48
C ASP A 123 -5.84 4.31 -9.13
N ASN A 124 -7.01 4.75 -8.66
CA ASN A 124 -7.13 5.61 -7.48
C ASN A 124 -6.72 4.91 -6.19
N MET A 125 -7.15 3.65 -6.01
CA MET A 125 -6.84 2.84 -4.83
C MET A 125 -5.34 2.55 -4.68
N PRO A 126 -4.62 2.03 -5.70
CA PRO A 126 -3.18 1.80 -5.55
C PRO A 126 -2.38 3.09 -5.36
N ASN A 127 -2.74 4.20 -6.01
CA ASN A 127 -2.08 5.49 -5.77
C ASN A 127 -2.29 5.97 -4.32
N TYR A 128 -3.51 5.85 -3.80
CA TYR A 128 -3.82 6.15 -2.39
C TYR A 128 -2.99 5.29 -1.43
N GLN A 129 -2.93 3.97 -1.65
CA GLN A 129 -2.15 3.04 -0.84
C GLN A 129 -0.65 3.37 -0.86
N MET A 130 -0.09 3.63 -2.04
CA MET A 130 1.32 4.02 -2.20
C MET A 130 1.63 5.34 -1.51
N GLY A 131 0.74 6.34 -1.62
CA GLY A 131 0.88 7.62 -0.93
C GLY A 131 0.94 7.47 0.58
N MET A 132 0.02 6.69 1.14
CA MET A 132 -0.01 6.42 2.58
C MET A 132 1.23 5.67 3.05
N VAL A 133 1.62 4.57 2.39
CA VAL A 133 2.83 3.82 2.77
C VAL A 133 4.08 4.68 2.61
N GLY A 134 4.12 5.58 1.63
CA GLY A 134 5.19 6.59 1.51
C GLY A 134 5.32 7.46 2.76
N ALA A 135 4.19 7.93 3.32
CA ALA A 135 4.19 8.68 4.58
C ALA A 135 4.67 7.82 5.77
N LEU A 136 4.19 6.56 5.87
CA LEU A 136 4.62 5.62 6.90
C LEU A 136 6.12 5.31 6.81
N ALA A 137 6.64 5.12 5.60
CA ALA A 137 8.04 4.85 5.33
C ALA A 137 8.90 6.05 5.72
N ARG A 138 8.49 7.28 5.34
CA ARG A 138 9.18 8.51 5.76
C ARG A 138 9.24 8.62 7.28
N PHE A 139 8.12 8.42 7.96
CA PHE A 139 8.05 8.47 9.41
C PHE A 139 8.91 7.38 10.06
N SER A 140 8.94 6.16 9.51
CA SER A 140 9.76 5.08 10.07
C SER A 140 11.25 5.41 10.08
N PHE A 141 11.77 6.20 9.15
CA PHE A 141 13.14 6.71 9.25
C PHE A 141 13.33 7.66 10.41
N GLU A 142 12.41 8.62 10.60
CA GLU A 142 12.51 9.59 11.69
C GLU A 142 12.31 8.91 13.06
N LEU A 143 11.46 7.89 13.11
CA LEU A 143 11.31 7.01 14.27
C LEU A 143 12.62 6.29 14.58
N THR A 144 13.28 5.71 13.57
CA THR A 144 14.58 5.03 13.73
C THR A 144 15.72 5.98 14.09
N ASP A 145 15.71 7.20 13.54
CA ASP A 145 16.82 8.14 13.66
C ASP A 145 16.75 9.08 14.86
N GLN A 146 15.56 9.54 15.21
CA GLN A 146 15.37 10.59 16.22
C GLN A 146 14.66 10.04 17.47
N ILE A 147 13.52 9.36 17.29
CA ILE A 147 12.61 9.03 18.40
C ILE A 147 13.03 7.74 19.12
N GLY A 148 13.47 6.72 18.39
CA GLY A 148 13.72 5.37 18.88
C GLY A 148 15.04 5.17 19.65
N ARG A 149 15.77 6.23 19.98
CA ARG A 149 17.11 6.17 20.57
C ARG A 149 17.31 7.24 21.66
N LEU A 150 18.02 6.91 22.76
CA LEU A 150 18.25 7.90 23.85
C LEU A 150 19.11 9.10 23.44
N ARG A 151 20.09 8.85 22.58
CA ARG A 151 21.07 9.85 22.12
C ARG A 151 21.31 9.61 20.64
N GLY A 152 21.59 10.67 19.88
CA GLY A 152 21.85 10.58 18.45
C GLY A 152 23.01 9.63 18.08
N SER A 153 23.95 9.39 19.00
CA SER A 153 25.06 8.46 18.84
C SER A 153 24.81 7.04 19.38
N SER A 154 23.63 6.76 19.94
CA SER A 154 23.27 5.43 20.43
C SER A 154 23.06 4.46 19.27
N GLN A 155 23.25 3.17 19.53
CA GLN A 155 22.93 2.13 18.55
C GLN A 155 21.44 2.19 18.19
N THR A 156 21.16 2.11 16.90
CA THR A 156 19.81 2.02 16.36
C THR A 156 19.12 0.75 16.82
N ASP A 157 17.85 0.86 17.21
CA ASP A 157 17.01 -0.31 17.49
C ASP A 157 16.89 -1.19 16.24
N PRO A 158 17.20 -2.50 16.32
CA PRO A 158 17.25 -3.37 15.15
C PRO A 158 15.89 -3.57 14.49
N ASP A 159 14.79 -3.59 15.26
CA ASP A 159 13.45 -3.76 14.70
C ASP A 159 12.99 -2.49 13.97
N LEU A 160 13.33 -1.31 14.50
CA LEU A 160 13.08 -0.05 13.80
C LEU A 160 13.92 0.07 12.52
N GLN A 161 15.18 -0.36 12.56
CA GLN A 161 16.04 -0.41 11.38
C GLN A 161 15.43 -1.31 10.30
N ASP A 162 15.02 -2.53 10.67
CA ASP A 162 14.36 -3.47 9.76
C ASP A 162 13.05 -2.89 9.21
N ALA A 163 12.18 -2.36 10.07
CA ALA A 163 10.91 -1.75 9.66
C ALA A 163 11.13 -0.62 8.65
N SER A 164 12.09 0.27 8.90
CA SER A 164 12.39 1.39 8.01
C SER A 164 12.95 0.95 6.65
N GLY A 165 13.79 -0.08 6.62
CA GLY A 165 14.27 -0.66 5.37
C GLY A 165 13.17 -1.36 4.56
N LEU A 166 12.29 -2.09 5.26
CA LEU A 166 11.22 -2.88 4.64
C LEU A 166 10.09 -1.99 4.07
N LEU A 167 9.73 -0.90 4.76
CA LEU A 167 8.72 0.04 4.27
C LEU A 167 9.15 0.80 3.01
N GLN A 168 10.46 0.90 2.77
CA GLN A 168 11.00 1.49 1.54
C GLN A 168 10.98 0.57 0.33
N TYR A 169 10.59 -0.70 0.53
CA TYR A 169 10.44 -1.60 -0.58
C TYR A 169 9.34 -1.12 -1.53
N SER A 170 9.59 -1.28 -2.84
CA SER A 170 8.66 -0.85 -3.87
C SER A 170 7.28 -1.49 -3.69
N GLY A 171 6.23 -0.69 -3.77
CA GLY A 171 4.84 -1.13 -3.63
C GLY A 171 4.26 -1.87 -4.84
N THR A 172 5.01 -2.01 -5.94
CA THR A 172 4.51 -2.57 -7.20
C THR A 172 5.12 -3.92 -7.56
N ARG A 173 5.85 -4.54 -6.62
CA ARG A 173 6.54 -5.82 -6.84
C ARG A 173 5.63 -6.99 -6.52
N TRP A 174 5.18 -7.67 -7.57
CA TRP A 174 4.40 -8.89 -7.46
C TRP A 174 5.26 -10.10 -7.07
N ILE A 175 4.63 -11.15 -6.55
CA ILE A 175 5.30 -12.38 -6.12
C ILE A 175 5.97 -13.13 -7.29
N TRP A 176 5.49 -12.99 -8.52
CA TRP A 176 6.02 -13.71 -9.68
C TRP A 176 6.21 -12.81 -10.90
N ASP A 177 7.38 -12.20 -11.02
CA ASP A 177 7.74 -11.40 -12.19
C ASP A 177 8.72 -12.19 -13.09
N PRO A 178 8.24 -12.86 -14.16
CA PRO A 178 9.09 -13.66 -15.05
C PRO A 178 10.10 -12.82 -15.84
N ALA A 179 9.96 -11.49 -15.88
CA ALA A 179 10.98 -10.61 -16.48
C ALA A 179 12.20 -10.42 -15.57
N VAL A 180 12.04 -10.60 -14.26
CA VAL A 180 13.12 -10.50 -13.26
C VAL A 180 13.62 -11.88 -12.84
N SER A 181 12.71 -12.81 -12.55
CA SER A 181 13.03 -14.16 -12.05
C SER A 181 11.95 -15.18 -12.43
N LEU A 182 12.38 -16.35 -12.90
CA LEU A 182 11.49 -17.49 -13.12
C LEU A 182 10.97 -18.13 -11.81
N MET A 183 11.64 -17.85 -10.68
CA MET A 183 11.22 -18.26 -9.33
C MET A 183 10.48 -17.13 -8.61
N PRO A 184 9.54 -17.44 -7.70
CA PRO A 184 8.85 -16.43 -6.90
C PRO A 184 9.82 -15.52 -6.13
N THR A 185 9.57 -14.22 -6.19
CA THR A 185 10.29 -13.20 -5.41
C THR A 185 9.46 -12.77 -4.21
N ALA A 186 10.09 -12.06 -3.28
CA ALA A 186 9.35 -11.52 -2.15
C ALA A 186 8.46 -10.36 -2.61
N SER A 187 7.15 -10.47 -2.38
CA SER A 187 6.18 -9.46 -2.81
C SER A 187 6.16 -8.24 -1.88
N SER A 188 5.61 -7.12 -2.36
CA SER A 188 5.46 -5.89 -1.58
C SER A 188 4.71 -6.11 -0.26
N GLU A 189 3.61 -6.85 -0.29
CA GLU A 189 2.81 -7.23 0.89
C GLU A 189 3.66 -7.99 1.90
N ALA A 190 4.46 -8.94 1.45
CA ALA A 190 5.31 -9.73 2.33
C ALA A 190 6.37 -8.86 3.03
N GLN A 191 6.89 -7.80 2.38
CA GLN A 191 7.80 -6.85 3.02
C GLN A 191 7.07 -5.97 4.03
N TYR A 192 5.90 -5.44 3.68
CA TYR A 192 5.11 -4.60 4.59
C TYR A 192 4.64 -5.36 5.83
N LEU A 193 4.22 -6.62 5.68
CA LEU A 193 3.87 -7.47 6.82
C LEU A 193 5.07 -7.79 7.73
N LYS A 194 6.27 -7.93 7.17
CA LYS A 194 7.50 -8.05 7.98
C LYS A 194 7.80 -6.75 8.71
N ALA A 195 7.64 -5.60 8.05
CA ALA A 195 7.83 -4.30 8.69
C ALA A 195 6.86 -4.11 9.86
N ARG A 196 5.59 -4.48 9.66
CA ARG A 196 4.57 -4.49 10.72
C ARG A 196 4.98 -5.35 11.91
N LYS A 197 5.48 -6.57 11.65
CA LYS A 197 5.94 -7.46 12.71
C LYS A 197 7.09 -6.84 13.51
N ALA A 198 8.04 -6.19 12.83
CA ALA A 198 9.14 -5.48 13.49
C ALA A 198 8.64 -4.30 14.34
N LEU A 199 7.72 -3.48 13.82
CA LEU A 199 7.09 -2.38 14.58
C LEU A 199 6.38 -2.88 15.85
N ASN A 200 5.63 -3.99 15.76
CA ASN A 200 4.99 -4.59 16.92
C ASN A 200 6.02 -5.11 17.93
N ALA A 201 7.07 -5.79 17.47
CA ALA A 201 8.13 -6.29 18.34
C ALA A 201 8.86 -5.15 19.09
N TYR A 202 9.14 -4.04 18.39
CA TYR A 202 9.67 -2.81 19.01
C TYR A 202 8.70 -2.26 20.07
N ASN A 203 7.41 -2.14 19.76
CA ASN A 203 6.44 -1.59 20.71
C ASN A 203 6.24 -2.50 21.93
N ASP A 204 6.31 -3.82 21.75
CA ASP A 204 6.30 -4.80 22.84
C ASP A 204 7.57 -4.68 23.72
N ARG A 205 8.74 -4.43 23.12
CA ARG A 205 9.97 -4.14 23.87
C ARG A 205 9.87 -2.83 24.64
N LEU A 206 9.28 -1.81 24.02
CA LEU A 206 9.06 -0.51 24.64
C LEU A 206 8.20 -0.66 25.90
N ALA A 207 7.13 -1.46 25.83
CA ALA A 207 6.28 -1.81 26.97
C ALA A 207 7.03 -2.47 28.14
N ARG A 208 8.15 -3.15 27.86
CA ARG A 208 8.99 -3.84 28.85
C ARG A 208 10.17 -2.98 29.33
N GLY A 209 10.33 -1.76 28.82
CA GLY A 209 11.50 -0.91 29.08
C GLY A 209 12.79 -1.41 28.43
N GLU A 210 12.69 -2.27 27.41
CA GLU A 210 13.83 -2.82 26.65
C GLU A 210 14.16 -1.99 25.40
N ALA A 211 13.33 -1.02 25.06
CA ALA A 211 13.52 -0.07 23.96
C ALA A 211 13.21 1.35 24.44
N PHE A 212 13.60 2.35 23.64
CA PHE A 212 13.45 3.76 23.98
C PHE A 212 12.51 4.45 22.99
N PHE A 213 11.69 5.35 23.52
CA PHE A 213 10.86 6.27 22.75
C PHE A 213 11.01 7.65 23.38
N GLU A 214 11.86 8.47 22.77
CA GLU A 214 12.30 9.74 23.34
C GLU A 214 11.35 10.89 23.00
N ARG A 215 10.54 11.26 24.00
CA ARG A 215 9.49 12.29 23.94
C ARG A 215 10.05 13.71 24.16
N ARG A 216 11.12 14.05 23.45
CA ARG A 216 11.81 15.34 23.59
C ARG A 216 11.33 16.35 22.56
N SER A 217 11.37 17.64 22.90
CA SER A 217 10.91 18.72 22.01
C SER A 217 11.70 18.80 20.71
N ASP A 218 13.00 18.53 20.73
CA ASP A 218 13.86 18.52 19.53
C ASP A 218 13.54 17.35 18.60
N ASN A 219 13.22 16.18 19.15
CA ASN A 219 12.78 15.02 18.36
C ASN A 219 11.42 15.28 17.68
N LEU A 220 10.46 15.86 18.42
CA LEU A 220 9.17 16.26 17.85
C LEU A 220 9.36 17.28 16.74
N LEU A 221 10.16 18.32 17.00
CA LEU A 221 10.47 19.36 16.03
C LEU A 221 11.06 18.76 14.74
N ALA A 222 12.10 17.93 14.85
CA ALA A 222 12.73 17.31 13.69
C ALA A 222 11.74 16.47 12.87
N THR A 223 10.88 15.71 13.56
CA THR A 223 9.83 14.90 12.93
C THR A 223 8.82 15.76 12.18
N LEU A 224 8.31 16.83 12.81
CA LEU A 224 7.33 17.74 12.20
C LEU A 224 7.95 18.51 11.01
N ASP A 225 9.22 18.92 11.11
CA ASP A 225 9.94 19.58 10.03
C ASP A 225 10.14 18.64 8.83
N ARG A 226 10.40 17.35 9.07
CA ARG A 226 10.49 16.36 8.00
C ARG A 226 9.17 16.17 7.28
N ILE A 227 8.07 16.05 8.04
CA ILE A 227 6.71 15.94 7.47
C ILE A 227 6.40 17.19 6.65
N ALA A 228 6.71 18.39 7.16
CA ALA A 228 6.50 19.64 6.43
C ALA A 228 7.34 19.75 5.14
N LEU A 229 8.54 19.15 5.12
CA LEU A 229 9.37 19.05 3.91
C LEU A 229 8.75 18.09 2.88
N ASP A 230 8.27 16.93 3.33
CA ASP A 230 7.67 15.93 2.44
C ASP A 230 6.38 16.46 1.81
N ILE A 231 5.52 17.09 2.63
CA ILE A 231 4.34 17.82 2.17
C ILE A 231 4.76 18.91 1.17
N GLY A 232 5.84 19.64 1.41
CA GLY A 232 6.39 20.61 0.47
C GLY A 232 6.74 20.02 -0.90
N SER A 233 7.27 18.79 -0.94
CA SER A 233 7.56 18.09 -2.20
C SER A 233 6.28 17.70 -2.95
N SER A 234 5.25 17.24 -2.24
CA SER A 234 3.94 16.94 -2.79
C SER A 234 3.24 18.18 -3.33
N SER A 235 3.39 19.33 -2.66
CA SER A 235 2.92 20.63 -3.17
C SER A 235 3.53 20.95 -4.53
N ALA A 236 4.83 20.71 -4.72
CA ALA A 236 5.51 21.00 -5.97
C ALA A 236 5.10 20.03 -7.08
N ALA A 237 4.90 18.74 -6.77
CA ALA A 237 4.38 17.77 -7.73
C ALA A 237 2.95 18.09 -8.18
N LEU A 238 2.12 18.58 -7.25
CA LEU A 238 0.76 19.01 -7.53
C LEU A 238 0.74 20.26 -8.43
N ASP A 239 1.57 21.25 -8.13
CA ASP A 239 1.71 22.47 -8.93
C ASP A 239 2.16 22.17 -10.37
N ASP A 240 3.19 21.34 -10.53
CA ASP A 240 3.66 20.85 -11.84
C ASP A 240 2.55 20.14 -12.64
N ARG A 241 1.70 19.36 -11.97
CA ARG A 241 0.54 18.70 -12.60
C ARG A 241 -0.56 19.68 -12.97
N ILE A 242 -0.84 20.69 -12.14
CA ILE A 242 -1.79 21.77 -12.46
C ILE A 242 -1.32 22.49 -13.73
N GLU A 243 -0.04 22.89 -13.80
CA GLU A 243 0.50 23.60 -14.96
C GLU A 243 0.46 22.76 -16.25
N LYS A 244 0.81 21.46 -16.18
CA LYS A 244 0.86 20.58 -17.36
C LYS A 244 -0.51 20.06 -17.81
N GLY A 245 -1.45 19.93 -16.88
CA GLY A 245 -2.77 19.34 -17.11
C GLY A 245 -3.90 20.36 -17.26
N ALA A 246 -3.65 21.65 -16.98
CA ALA A 246 -4.67 22.70 -17.03
C ALA A 246 -5.43 22.71 -18.36
N GLY A 247 -6.75 22.52 -18.28
CA GLY A 247 -7.66 22.61 -19.43
C GLY A 247 -7.78 21.33 -20.26
N GLN A 248 -7.15 20.22 -19.84
CA GLN A 248 -7.42 18.91 -20.44
C GLN A 248 -8.78 18.38 -19.97
N LEU A 249 -9.58 17.87 -20.92
CA LEU A 249 -10.91 17.29 -20.64
C LEU A 249 -10.83 15.96 -19.87
N ILE A 250 -9.72 15.22 -20.04
CA ILE A 250 -9.44 13.96 -19.34
C ILE A 250 -7.97 13.98 -18.94
N ASP A 251 -7.71 14.00 -17.65
CA ASP A 251 -6.36 14.01 -17.08
C ASP A 251 -6.15 12.79 -16.17
N THR A 252 -5.75 11.66 -16.76
CA THR A 252 -5.54 10.42 -16.00
C THR A 252 -4.38 10.52 -15.01
N GLN A 253 -3.41 11.41 -15.26
CA GLN A 253 -2.27 11.61 -14.34
C GLN A 253 -2.63 12.55 -13.18
N GLY A 254 -3.61 13.43 -13.38
CA GLY A 254 -4.16 14.30 -12.34
C GLY A 254 -4.77 13.50 -11.21
N ASP A 255 -5.53 12.45 -11.56
CA ASP A 255 -6.13 11.51 -10.63
C ASP A 255 -5.05 10.74 -9.83
N ASP A 256 -4.01 10.23 -10.51
CA ASP A 256 -2.88 9.56 -9.86
C ASP A 256 -2.22 10.43 -8.78
N VAL A 257 -1.88 11.67 -9.14
CA VAL A 257 -1.25 12.64 -8.22
C VAL A 257 -2.20 12.98 -7.06
N PHE A 258 -3.47 13.21 -7.37
CA PHE A 258 -4.47 13.58 -6.37
C PHE A 258 -4.64 12.47 -5.31
N TYR A 259 -4.80 11.22 -5.73
CA TYR A 259 -4.98 10.11 -4.79
C TYR A 259 -3.68 9.74 -4.06
N GLY A 260 -2.53 9.85 -4.71
CA GLY A 260 -1.22 9.73 -4.05
C GLY A 260 -1.07 10.73 -2.90
N ILE A 261 -1.39 12.00 -3.14
CA ILE A 261 -1.34 13.04 -2.11
C ILE A 261 -2.41 12.83 -1.04
N LYS A 262 -3.63 12.44 -1.43
CA LYS A 262 -4.71 12.11 -0.47
C LYS A 262 -4.26 10.99 0.49
N GLY A 263 -3.64 9.93 -0.03
CA GLY A 263 -3.10 8.83 0.78
C GLY A 263 -1.98 9.27 1.70
N GLN A 264 -1.04 10.07 1.20
CA GLN A 264 0.06 10.61 2.00
C GLN A 264 -0.46 11.51 3.14
N MET A 265 -1.39 12.41 2.84
CA MET A 265 -2.01 13.30 3.84
C MET A 265 -2.80 12.50 4.88
N TYR A 266 -3.49 11.43 4.46
CA TYR A 266 -4.15 10.51 5.39
C TYR A 266 -3.13 9.83 6.33
N GLY A 267 -2.06 9.25 5.78
CA GLY A 267 -1.00 8.65 6.59
C GLY A 267 -0.40 9.64 7.60
N TYR A 268 -0.12 10.88 7.16
CA TYR A 268 0.38 11.92 8.06
C TYR A 268 -0.63 12.37 9.09
N TYR A 269 -1.91 12.51 8.75
CA TYR A 269 -2.94 12.83 9.74
C TYR A 269 -2.95 11.80 10.87
N MET A 270 -2.91 10.51 10.51
CA MET A 270 -2.93 9.42 11.49
C MET A 270 -1.69 9.42 12.39
N ILE A 271 -0.51 9.65 11.80
CA ILE A 271 0.75 9.78 12.53
C ILE A 271 0.72 11.01 13.45
N LEU A 272 0.35 12.18 12.95
CA LEU A 272 0.34 13.44 13.71
C LEU A 272 -0.66 13.38 14.86
N ARG A 273 -1.86 12.85 14.62
CA ARG A 273 -2.87 12.66 15.68
C ARG A 273 -2.35 11.74 16.79
N ALA A 274 -1.64 10.66 16.43
CA ALA A 274 -1.05 9.76 17.41
C ALA A 274 0.17 10.38 18.13
N LEU A 275 1.01 11.13 17.41
CA LEU A 275 2.12 11.88 17.98
C LEU A 275 1.64 12.92 18.98
N LYS A 276 0.46 13.52 18.79
CA LYS A 276 -0.15 14.42 19.78
C LYS A 276 -0.29 13.75 21.15
N SER A 277 -0.69 12.48 21.16
CA SER A 277 -0.80 11.70 22.39
C SER A 277 0.57 11.29 22.93
N ASP A 278 1.46 10.80 22.06
CA ASP A 278 2.78 10.33 22.51
C ASP A 278 3.66 11.47 23.04
N PHE A 279 3.49 12.70 22.52
CA PHE A 279 4.22 13.90 22.93
C PHE A 279 3.35 14.88 23.75
N GLU A 280 2.27 14.41 24.38
CA GLU A 280 1.38 15.25 25.18
C GLU A 280 2.14 16.15 26.18
N PRO A 281 3.15 15.67 26.93
CA PRO A 281 3.90 16.54 27.84
C PRO A 281 4.57 17.73 27.13
N VAL A 282 5.22 17.49 25.99
CA VAL A 282 5.88 18.55 25.20
C VAL A 282 4.86 19.53 24.63
N ILE A 283 3.72 19.03 24.17
CA ILE A 283 2.66 19.86 23.59
C ILE A 283 2.01 20.75 24.66
N ASN A 284 1.80 20.20 25.86
CA ASN A 284 1.25 20.95 26.99
C ASN A 284 2.26 21.99 27.51
N ASP A 285 3.53 21.61 27.71
CA ASP A 285 4.58 22.50 28.22
C ASP A 285 4.88 23.69 27.29
N ARG A 286 4.56 23.56 26.00
CA ARG A 286 4.78 24.59 24.97
C ARG A 286 3.49 25.29 24.55
N ASP A 287 2.38 25.05 25.23
CA ASP A 287 1.05 25.61 24.93
C ASP A 287 0.60 25.41 23.47
N LEU A 288 0.94 24.26 22.88
CA LEU A 288 0.74 23.98 21.46
C LEU A 288 -0.64 23.42 21.12
N ASN A 289 -1.47 23.07 22.10
CA ASN A 289 -2.73 22.33 21.87
C ASN A 289 -3.61 22.93 20.76
N GLN A 290 -3.92 24.22 20.85
CA GLN A 290 -4.83 24.86 19.90
C GLN A 290 -4.24 24.93 18.49
N VAL A 291 -2.96 25.29 18.35
CA VAL A 291 -2.30 25.36 17.04
C VAL A 291 -2.08 23.98 16.43
N TYR A 292 -1.86 22.96 17.26
CA TYR A 292 -1.75 21.57 16.82
C TYR A 292 -3.09 21.05 16.29
N ASP A 293 -4.21 21.35 16.97
CA ASP A 293 -5.55 20.95 16.51
C ASP A 293 -5.92 21.61 15.18
N GLN A 294 -5.65 22.91 15.03
CA GLN A 294 -5.86 23.60 13.76
C GLN A 294 -5.00 23.02 12.62
N MET A 295 -3.80 22.54 12.93
CA MET A 295 -2.94 21.84 11.97
C MET A 295 -3.55 20.49 11.58
N LEU A 296 -3.99 19.69 12.56
CA LEU A 296 -4.69 18.42 12.31
C LEU A 296 -5.94 18.61 11.45
N ASP A 297 -6.74 19.64 11.72
CA ASP A 297 -7.93 19.96 10.92
C ASP A 297 -7.60 20.26 9.46
N SER A 298 -6.47 20.92 9.19
CA SER A 298 -6.01 21.18 7.82
C SER A 298 -5.51 19.94 7.11
N VAL A 299 -4.76 19.09 7.81
CA VAL A 299 -4.31 17.81 7.25
C VAL A 299 -5.53 16.91 6.97
N ALA A 300 -6.50 16.87 7.88
CA ALA A 300 -7.77 16.15 7.73
C ALA A 300 -8.53 16.59 6.48
N GLN A 301 -8.66 17.91 6.26
CA GLN A 301 -9.33 18.45 5.07
C GLN A 301 -8.65 18.02 3.76
N ALA A 302 -7.32 17.93 3.72
CA ALA A 302 -6.60 17.43 2.55
C ALA A 302 -6.76 15.91 2.36
N ALA A 303 -6.84 15.14 3.44
CA ALA A 303 -7.01 13.69 3.44
C ALA A 303 -8.45 13.26 3.09
N SER A 304 -9.46 14.08 3.40
CA SER A 304 -10.88 13.73 3.25
C SER A 304 -11.52 14.20 1.94
N LEU A 305 -10.77 14.78 0.99
CA LEU A 305 -11.33 15.18 -0.30
C LEU A 305 -11.78 13.95 -1.10
N GLN A 306 -13.03 13.93 -1.56
CA GLN A 306 -13.61 12.80 -2.27
C GLN A 306 -14.48 13.25 -3.46
N PRO A 307 -13.86 13.77 -4.54
CA PRO A 307 -14.60 14.06 -5.76
C PRO A 307 -15.03 12.75 -6.44
N TRP A 308 -16.20 12.76 -7.09
CA TRP A 308 -16.64 11.61 -7.90
C TRP A 308 -15.75 11.40 -9.13
N VAL A 309 -15.28 12.50 -9.70
CA VAL A 309 -14.30 12.54 -10.79
C VAL A 309 -13.32 13.65 -10.46
N VAL A 310 -12.02 13.34 -10.48
CA VAL A 310 -11.00 14.35 -10.30
C VAL A 310 -10.91 15.16 -11.58
N VAL A 311 -10.85 16.48 -11.42
CA VAL A 311 -10.85 17.44 -12.53
C VAL A 311 -9.74 18.44 -12.26
N ASN A 312 -8.89 18.61 -13.26
CA ASN A 312 -7.78 19.55 -13.26
C ASN A 312 -8.11 20.76 -14.16
N GLY A 313 -9.17 21.48 -13.79
CA GLY A 313 -9.49 22.76 -14.43
C GLY A 313 -8.36 23.78 -14.20
N ALA A 314 -8.23 24.75 -15.11
CA ALA A 314 -7.39 25.91 -14.86
C ALA A 314 -7.84 26.59 -13.54
N PRO A 315 -6.93 27.10 -12.69
CA PRO A 315 -7.29 27.70 -11.41
C PRO A 315 -8.27 28.88 -11.51
N ASP A 316 -8.27 29.59 -12.64
CA ASP A 316 -9.15 30.72 -12.98
C ASP A 316 -10.35 30.32 -13.86
N SER A 317 -10.61 29.03 -14.02
CA SER A 317 -11.70 28.52 -14.85
C SER A 317 -13.08 28.88 -14.28
N GLN A 318 -13.93 29.44 -15.14
CA GLN A 318 -15.34 29.77 -14.81
C GLN A 318 -16.24 28.52 -14.76
N PHE A 319 -15.90 27.45 -15.47
CA PHE A 319 -16.81 26.32 -15.72
C PHE A 319 -16.26 24.95 -15.31
N MET A 320 -14.97 24.83 -15.04
CA MET A 320 -14.33 23.58 -14.65
C MET A 320 -13.66 23.75 -13.27
N PRO A 321 -14.05 22.97 -12.25
CA PRO A 321 -13.37 23.03 -10.96
C PRO A 321 -11.93 22.50 -11.07
N SER A 322 -11.07 22.98 -10.19
CA SER A 322 -9.72 22.44 -10.00
C SER A 322 -9.62 21.76 -8.63
N HIS A 323 -9.80 20.44 -8.61
CA HIS A 323 -9.68 19.65 -7.38
C HIS A 323 -8.24 19.62 -6.89
N LEU A 324 -7.27 19.61 -7.82
CA LEU A 324 -5.85 19.70 -7.50
C LEU A 324 -5.53 21.04 -6.84
N ALA A 325 -6.02 22.17 -7.36
CA ALA A 325 -5.82 23.46 -6.70
C ALA A 325 -6.47 23.51 -5.30
N SER A 326 -7.66 22.92 -5.14
CA SER A 326 -8.35 22.81 -3.85
C SER A 326 -7.55 21.99 -2.83
N GLN A 327 -6.98 20.85 -3.26
CA GLN A 327 -6.09 20.03 -2.43
C GLN A 327 -4.81 20.79 -2.07
N GLY A 328 -4.23 21.52 -3.03
CA GLY A 328 -3.03 22.32 -2.85
C GLY A 328 -3.18 23.42 -1.80
N PHE A 329 -4.36 24.05 -1.74
CA PHE A 329 -4.69 25.02 -0.68
C PHE A 329 -4.59 24.40 0.72
N PHE A 330 -5.24 23.26 0.96
CA PHE A 330 -5.20 22.60 2.27
C PHE A 330 -3.81 22.09 2.63
N LEU A 331 -3.09 21.56 1.64
CA LEU A 331 -1.72 21.08 1.77
C LEU A 331 -0.78 22.22 2.19
N LEU A 332 -0.85 23.38 1.53
CA LEU A 332 -0.04 24.56 1.86
C LEU A 332 -0.39 25.12 3.24
N ARG A 333 -1.67 25.12 3.61
CA ARG A 333 -2.13 25.54 4.94
C ARG A 333 -1.57 24.63 6.03
N ALA A 334 -1.68 23.30 5.86
CA ALA A 334 -1.13 22.33 6.78
C ALA A 334 0.39 22.47 6.95
N ARG A 335 1.13 22.63 5.84
CA ARG A 335 2.58 22.87 5.86
C ARG A 335 2.95 24.14 6.62
N THR A 336 2.23 25.22 6.39
CA THR A 336 2.46 26.50 7.08
C THR A 336 2.25 26.35 8.58
N GLN A 337 1.18 25.68 9.01
CA GLN A 337 0.89 25.44 10.42
C GLN A 337 1.91 24.49 11.08
N LEU A 338 2.39 23.46 10.37
CA LEU A 338 3.51 22.64 10.87
C LEU A 338 4.76 23.47 11.13
N ARG A 339 5.12 24.39 10.22
CA ARG A 339 6.27 25.29 10.39
C ARG A 339 6.07 26.29 11.52
N GLU A 340 4.84 26.74 11.75
CA GLU A 340 4.51 27.57 12.92
C GLU A 340 4.77 26.81 14.22
N ILE A 341 4.31 25.57 14.32
CA ILE A 341 4.55 24.70 15.49
C ILE A 341 6.05 24.48 15.70
N THR A 342 6.81 24.16 14.65
CA THR A 342 8.26 23.95 14.80
C THR A 342 8.99 25.22 15.21
N ASN A 343 8.56 26.39 14.74
CA ASN A 343 9.09 27.68 15.20
C ASN A 343 8.78 27.98 16.67
N ILE A 344 7.65 27.53 17.20
CA ILE A 344 7.34 27.65 18.63
C ILE A 344 8.22 26.70 19.45
N LEU A 345 8.42 25.46 18.98
CA LEU A 345 9.29 24.46 19.63
C LEU A 345 10.76 24.90 19.73
N LEU A 346 11.23 25.76 18.82
CA LEU A 346 12.60 26.32 18.83
C LEU A 346 12.86 27.37 19.91
N LYS A 347 11.81 28.04 20.40
CA LYS A 347 11.92 29.16 21.35
C LYS A 347 12.00 28.70 22.79
#